data_AF-A0A419GJ52-F1
#
_entry.id   AF-A0A419GJ52-F1
#
_cell.length_a   1.000
_cell.length_b   1.000
_cell.length_c   1.000
_cell.angle_alpha   90.00
_cell.angle_beta   90.00
_cell.angle_gamma   90.00
#
_symmetry.space_group_name_H-M   'P 1'
#
loop_
_entity.id
_entity.type
_entity.pdbx_description
1 polymer ?
#
loop_
_entity_poly.entity_id
_entity_poly.type
_entity_poly.pdbx_seq_one_letter_code
_entity_poly.pdbx_strand_id
1 'polypeptide(L)'
;MDWLIKSGIIIGIFSFTVMLNTPFGYLRGKAKRFSFKWFLYIHLPIPFVLLARILSNVDMMYIPLFVLAAVIGQIWGGKLEFKS
;
A
#
# COMPACT_ATOMS: atom_id res chain seq x y z
N MET A 1 -14.81 -2.65 -20.35
CA MET A 1 -13.41 -3.01 -20.09
C MET A 1 -13.30 -4.51 -20.28
N ASP A 2 -12.47 -4.99 -21.21
CA ASP A 2 -12.23 -6.42 -21.35
C ASP A 2 -11.73 -7.00 -20.03
N TRP A 3 -12.18 -8.21 -19.71
CA TRP A 3 -11.85 -8.90 -18.46
C TRP A 3 -10.34 -8.87 -18.17
N LEU A 4 -9.53 -9.10 -19.21
CA LEU A 4 -8.07 -9.09 -19.14
C LEU A 4 -7.50 -7.73 -18.71
N ILE A 5 -8.04 -6.63 -19.21
CA ILE A 5 -7.58 -5.28 -18.84
C ILE A 5 -8.00 -4.96 -17.42
N LYS A 6 -9.23 -5.34 -17.01
CA LYS A 6 -9.69 -5.17 -15.64
C LYS A 6 -8.80 -5.93 -14.65
N SER A 7 -8.49 -7.21 -14.93
CA SER A 7 -7.58 -7.99 -14.08
C SER A 7 -6.17 -7.41 -14.06
N GLY A 8 -5.67 -6.94 -15.21
CA GLY A 8 -4.35 -6.29 -15.29
C GLY A 8 -4.25 -5.04 -14.43
N ILE A 9 -5.28 -4.18 -14.45
CA ILE A 9 -5.37 -2.98 -13.61
C ILE A 9 -5.39 -3.35 -12.13
N ILE A 10 -6.19 -4.33 -11.74
CA ILE A 10 -6.28 -4.77 -10.33
C ILE A 10 -4.93 -5.28 -9.83
N ILE A 11 -4.25 -6.12 -10.62
CA ILE A 11 -2.90 -6.62 -10.31
C ILE A 11 -1.90 -5.45 -10.26
N GLY A 12 -2.00 -4.50 -11.19
CA GLY A 12 -1.15 -3.30 -11.20
C GLY A 12 -1.30 -2.47 -9.92
N ILE A 13 -2.53 -2.20 -9.49
CA ILE A 13 -2.80 -1.46 -8.24
C ILE A 13 -2.35 -2.26 -7.02
N PHE A 14 -2.53 -3.58 -7.01
CA PHE A 14 -2.06 -4.45 -5.94
C PHE A 14 -0.53 -4.36 -5.79
N SER A 15 0.20 -4.58 -6.89
CA SER A 15 1.66 -4.51 -6.91
C SER A 15 2.16 -3.12 -6.52
N PHE A 16 1.55 -2.06 -7.08
CA PHE A 16 1.83 -0.68 -6.69
C PHE A 16 1.62 -0.46 -5.18
N THR A 17 0.54 -0.99 -4.62
CA THR A 17 0.22 -0.86 -3.19
C THR A 17 1.27 -1.53 -2.31
N VAL A 18 1.72 -2.74 -2.66
CA VAL A 18 2.80 -3.44 -1.94
C VAL A 18 4.11 -2.66 -2.03
N MET A 19 4.50 -2.25 -3.24
CA MET A 19 5.74 -1.51 -3.49
C MET A 19 5.75 -0.16 -2.78
N LEU A 20 4.62 0.57 -2.78
CA LEU A 20 4.47 1.82 -2.04
C LEU A 20 4.55 1.57 -0.54
N ASN A 21 3.83 0.57 0.01
CA ASN A 21 3.80 0.35 1.45
C ASN A 21 5.08 -0.25 2.04
N THR A 22 5.96 -0.83 1.23
CA THR A 22 7.24 -1.41 1.67
C THR A 22 8.20 -0.36 2.29
N PRO A 23 8.58 0.73 1.60
CA PRO A 23 9.44 1.76 2.20
C PRO A 23 8.77 2.43 3.41
N PHE A 24 7.44 2.63 3.37
CA PHE A 24 6.71 3.18 4.52
C PHE A 24 6.68 2.23 5.72
N GLY A 25 6.59 0.92 5.47
CA GLY A 25 6.70 -0.12 6.51
C GLY A 25 8.05 -0.08 7.21
N TYR A 26 9.12 0.11 6.44
CA TYR A 26 10.47 0.27 6.97
C TYR A 26 10.61 1.52 7.84
N LEU A 27 10.18 2.68 7.33
CA LEU A 27 10.21 3.94 8.07
C LEU A 27 9.35 3.88 9.34
N ARG A 28 8.17 3.24 9.28
CA ARG A 28 7.30 2.97 10.42
C ARG A 28 8.00 2.09 11.47
N GLY A 29 8.74 1.07 11.03
CA GLY A 29 9.52 0.19 11.92
C GLY A 29 10.57 0.94 12.75
N LYS A 30 11.17 1.98 12.16
CA LYS A 30 12.17 2.84 12.83
C LYS A 30 11.57 3.98 13.66
N ALA A 31 10.29 4.29 13.47
CA ALA A 31 9.61 5.35 14.22
C ALA A 31 9.12 4.86 15.59
N LYS A 32 9.12 5.74 16.60
CA LYS A 32 8.47 5.46 17.88
C LYS A 32 6.99 5.16 17.66
N ARG A 33 6.53 3.99 18.13
CA ARG A 33 5.11 3.60 18.05
C ARG A 33 4.23 4.69 18.65
N PHE A 34 3.11 4.98 17.99
CA PHE A 34 2.17 6.07 18.35
C PHE A 34 2.73 7.49 18.30
N SER A 35 3.90 7.71 17.68
CA SER A 35 4.32 9.07 17.32
C SER A 35 3.58 9.58 16.08
N PHE A 36 3.59 10.90 15.91
CA PHE A 36 3.03 11.53 14.71
C PHE A 36 3.67 10.99 13.41
N LYS A 37 4.99 10.74 13.41
CA LYS A 37 5.69 10.12 12.27
C LYS A 37 5.20 8.71 11.99
N TRP A 38 5.03 7.89 13.04
CA TRP A 38 4.51 6.53 12.91
C TRP A 38 3.09 6.53 12.32
N PHE A 39 2.23 7.45 12.77
CA PHE A 39 0.89 7.63 12.22
C PHE A 39 0.94 8.03 10.73
N LEU A 40 1.79 9.01 10.38
CA LEU A 40 1.97 9.44 8.99
C LEU A 40 2.44 8.30 8.10
N TYR A 41 3.42 7.48 8.51
CA TYR A 41 3.91 6.39 7.67
C TYR A 41 2.86 5.29 7.39
N ILE A 42 1.82 5.19 8.22
CA ILE A 42 0.70 4.28 7.98
C ILE A 42 -0.34 4.91 7.06
N HIS A 43 -0.67 6.19 7.26
CA HIS A 43 -1.80 6.83 6.57
C HIS A 43 -1.40 7.49 5.26
N LEU A 44 -0.16 7.95 5.11
CA LEU A 44 0.30 8.65 3.92
C LEU A 44 0.18 7.80 2.63
N PRO A 45 0.42 6.47 2.65
CA PRO A 45 0.19 5.61 1.47
C PRO A 45 -1.28 5.50 1.05
N ILE A 46 -2.23 5.63 1.98
CA ILE A 46 -3.65 5.34 1.74
C ILE A 46 -4.26 6.28 0.67
N PRO A 47 -4.07 7.62 0.71
CA PRO A 47 -4.52 8.52 -0.35
C PRO A 47 -4.02 8.14 -1.74
N PHE A 48 -2.77 7.69 -1.90
CA PHE A 48 -2.22 7.31 -3.21
C PHE A 48 -2.89 6.05 -3.77
N VAL A 49 -3.12 5.05 -2.93
CA VAL A 49 -3.83 3.82 -3.32
C VAL A 49 -5.29 4.12 -3.67
N LEU A 50 -5.94 4.98 -2.88
CA LEU A 50 -7.31 5.44 -3.13
C LEU A 50 -7.41 6.18 -4.47
N LEU A 51 -6.49 7.11 -4.74
CA LEU A 51 -6.44 7.83 -6.02
C LEU A 51 -6.22 6.88 -7.19
N ALA A 52 -5.28 5.95 -7.11
CA ALA A 52 -5.05 4.94 -8.16
C ALA A 52 -6.32 4.13 -8.46
N ARG A 53 -7.07 3.74 -7.42
CA ARG A 53 -8.34 3.02 -7.55
C ARG A 53 -9.45 3.87 -8.17
N ILE A 54 -9.58 5.14 -7.79
CA ILE A 54 -10.59 6.06 -8.34
C ILE A 54 -10.30 6.36 -9.81
N LEU A 55 -9.06 6.72 -10.14
CA LEU A 55 -8.64 7.01 -11.52
C LEU A 55 -8.83 5.79 -12.45
N SER A 56 -8.67 4.59 -11.91
CA SER A 56 -8.84 3.33 -12.65
C SER A 56 -10.30 2.83 -12.68
N ASN A 57 -11.25 3.51 -12.03
CA ASN A 57 -12.66 3.11 -11.92
C ASN A 57 -12.86 1.64 -11.45
N VAL A 58 -11.98 1.13 -10.60
CA VAL A 58 -12.11 -0.22 -10.02
C VAL A 58 -13.23 -0.21 -8.98
N ASP A 59 -13.96 -1.31 -8.80
CA ASP A 59 -15.08 -1.39 -7.84
C ASP A 59 -14.62 -1.24 -6.36
N MET A 60 -15.51 -0.79 -5.46
CA MET A 60 -15.26 -0.75 -4.02
C MET A 60 -15.10 -2.16 -3.43
N MET A 61 -15.65 -3.19 -4.07
CA MET A 61 -15.48 -4.59 -3.68
C MET A 61 -14.00 -5.03 -3.59
N TYR A 62 -13.09 -4.36 -4.30
CA TYR A 62 -11.64 -4.65 -4.26
C TYR A 62 -10.87 -3.90 -3.16
N ILE A 63 -11.53 -3.04 -2.36
CA ILE A 63 -10.87 -2.34 -1.26
C ILE A 63 -10.21 -3.31 -0.27
N PRO A 64 -10.85 -4.40 0.18
CA PRO A 64 -10.21 -5.38 1.08
C PRO A 64 -8.93 -5.99 0.50
N LEU A 65 -8.90 -6.21 -0.83
CA LEU A 65 -7.71 -6.72 -1.53
C LEU A 65 -6.54 -5.72 -1.45
N PHE A 66 -6.80 -4.43 -1.65
CA PHE A 66 -5.76 -3.40 -1.54
C PHE A 66 -5.34 -3.13 -0.10
N VAL A 67 -6.25 -3.27 0.87
CA VAL A 67 -5.91 -3.24 2.30
C VAL A 67 -4.96 -4.39 2.64
N LEU A 68 -5.24 -5.60 2.15
CA LEU A 68 -4.35 -6.75 2.33
C LEU A 68 -2.97 -6.47 1.72
N ALA A 69 -2.92 -5.93 0.49
CA ALA A 69 -1.68 -5.53 -0.16
C ALA A 69 -0.88 -4.51 0.67
N ALA A 70 -1.57 -3.51 1.24
CA ALA A 70 -0.94 -2.49 2.08
C ALA A 70 -0.36 -3.10 3.37
N VAL A 71 -1.10 -4.00 4.03
CA VAL A 71 -0.63 -4.71 5.21
C VAL A 71 0.59 -5.58 4.89
N ILE A 72 0.58 -6.31 3.78
CA ILE A 72 1.73 -7.10 3.32
C ILE A 72 2.96 -6.20 3.14
N GLY A 73 2.82 -5.08 2.42
CA GLY A 73 3.92 -4.12 2.24
C GLY A 73 4.41 -3.53 3.56
N GLN A 74 3.52 -3.13 4.46
CA GLN A 74 3.88 -2.55 5.78
C GLN A 74 4.62 -3.56 6.68
N ILE A 75 4.23 -4.83 6.66
CA ILE A 75 4.88 -5.90 7.44
C ILE A 75 6.23 -6.24 6.83
N TRP A 76 6.31 -6.47 5.52
CA TRP A 76 7.57 -6.78 4.84
C TRP A 76 8.57 -5.63 4.99
N GLY A 77 8.13 -4.41 4.73
CA GLY A 77 8.93 -3.21 4.95
C GLY A 77 9.46 -3.10 6.38
N GLY A 78 8.60 -3.34 7.37
CA GLY A 78 8.99 -3.27 8.79
C GLY A 78 9.97 -4.33 9.25
N LYS A 79 10.18 -5.40 8.46
CA LYS A 79 11.18 -6.45 8.70
C LYS A 79 12.51 -6.18 7.98
N LEU A 80 12.57 -5.20 7.09
CA LEU A 80 13.80 -4.87 6.37
C LEU A 80 14.77 -4.16 7.33
N GLU A 81 15.95 -4.74 7.50
CA GLU A 81 17.07 -4.10 8.17
C GLU A 81 18.07 -3.62 7.11
N PHE A 82 17.81 -2.46 6.51
CA PHE A 82 18.87 -1.77 5.78
C PHE A 82 19.87 -1.28 6.83
N LYS A 83 21.04 -1.94 6.88
CA LYS A 83 22.23 -1.46 7.58
C LYS A 83 22.53 -0.07 7.01
N SER A 84 22.28 0.95 7.81
CA SER A 84 22.61 2.35 7.48
C SER A 84 23.99 2.69 8.00
#